data_AF-A0A653J6D5-F1
#
_entry.id   AF-A0A653J6D5-F1
#
_cell.length_a   1.000
_cell.length_b   1.000
_cell.length_c   1.000
_cell.angle_alpha   90.00
_cell.angle_beta   90.00
_cell.angle_gamma   90.00
#
_symmetry.space_group_name_H-M   'P 1'
#
loop_
_entity.id
_entity.type
_entity.pdbx_description
1 polymer ?
#
loop_
_entity_poly.entity_id
_entity_poly.type
_entity_poly.pdbx_seq_one_letter_code
_entity_poly.pdbx_strand_id
1 'polypeptide(L)'
;MATTIYPPPPRSTANPAPTRPANSMRRTSSIDVAWPDGPEAPRRMVGRARDMRTDYRGDGEVLAEGSFRLRMTEDKTVIAIEADPPQAGIDTLVGERGGGHLRMVLRERLPQLIARNDPLYLVLDDISGTALVSAFAWSQWYPDWVEKLRARMGEETMARMMEQRINVCWGLQEGNTGVRPEGPPNNVADADAGELRNPADPDGWHAFHDEDGPGFRRARRIDVVRDEAAGQLRIDSAFQDSAKLREGGRVAIHEYLLRATCDLDTLEILTLEPEARILPFSECPGAIHNTGRLIGKRLDAIRAEVLAQLRGPEGCTHLNDALRALADVPALAEGLRELA
;
A
#
# COMPACT_ATOMS: atom_id res chain seq x y z
N MET A 1 -24.60 24.32 -12.95
CA MET A 1 -23.56 23.32 -13.27
C MET A 1 -24.23 21.96 -13.28
N ALA A 2 -24.06 21.15 -14.32
CA ALA A 2 -24.65 19.82 -14.36
C ALA A 2 -23.99 18.97 -13.26
N THR A 3 -24.80 18.40 -12.36
CA THR A 3 -24.29 17.50 -11.32
C THR A 3 -23.83 16.21 -12.00
N THR A 4 -22.52 15.99 -12.10
CA THR A 4 -21.99 14.71 -12.58
C THR A 4 -22.43 13.62 -11.61
N ILE A 5 -23.22 12.66 -12.11
CA ILE A 5 -23.63 11.49 -11.33
C ILE A 5 -22.62 10.39 -11.61
N TYR A 6 -21.84 10.02 -10.59
CA TYR A 6 -20.92 8.90 -10.65
C TYR A 6 -21.62 7.60 -10.22
N PRO A 7 -21.19 6.43 -10.73
CA PRO A 7 -21.65 5.16 -10.19
C PRO A 7 -21.27 5.02 -8.70
N PRO A 8 -21.91 4.12 -7.94
CA PRO A 8 -21.46 3.81 -6.59
C PRO A 8 -20.00 3.35 -6.61
N PRO A 9 -19.22 3.62 -5.55
CA PRO A 9 -17.85 3.14 -5.48
C PRO A 9 -17.84 1.60 -5.45
N PRO A 10 -16.82 0.96 -6.04
CA PRO A 10 -16.69 -0.50 -5.99
C PRO A 10 -16.47 -0.95 -4.53
N ARG A 11 -17.04 -2.11 -4.17
CA ARG A 11 -17.09 -2.67 -2.80
C ARG A 11 -16.81 -4.18 -2.73
N SER A 12 -16.28 -4.77 -3.81
CA SER A 12 -16.04 -6.22 -3.86
C SER A 12 -14.55 -6.50 -3.76
N THR A 13 -14.14 -7.22 -2.73
CA THR A 13 -12.77 -7.72 -2.62
C THR A 13 -12.47 -8.78 -3.68
N ALA A 14 -11.19 -8.89 -4.06
CA ALA A 14 -10.65 -9.96 -4.88
C ALA A 14 -9.98 -11.07 -4.05
N ASN A 15 -10.06 -10.99 -2.72
CA ASN A 15 -9.50 -11.99 -1.83
C ASN A 15 -10.30 -13.33 -1.85
N PRO A 16 -9.64 -14.46 -1.54
CA PRO A 16 -8.24 -14.58 -1.11
C PRO A 16 -7.23 -14.39 -2.24
N ALA A 17 -5.95 -14.19 -1.89
CA ALA A 17 -4.88 -14.14 -2.89
C ALA A 17 -4.87 -15.42 -3.76
N PRO A 18 -4.58 -15.34 -5.07
CA PRO A 18 -4.45 -16.52 -5.90
C PRO A 18 -3.27 -17.39 -5.43
N THR A 19 -3.33 -18.68 -5.73
CA THR A 19 -2.20 -19.60 -5.54
C THR A 19 -0.98 -19.09 -6.31
N ARG A 20 0.24 -19.21 -5.75
CA ARG A 20 1.48 -18.86 -6.45
C ARG A 20 1.54 -19.57 -7.82
N PRO A 21 1.76 -18.84 -8.93
CA PRO A 21 1.99 -19.48 -10.22
C PRO A 21 3.25 -20.35 -10.19
N ALA A 22 3.27 -21.44 -10.96
CA ALA A 22 4.51 -22.20 -11.16
C ALA A 22 5.56 -21.34 -11.89
N ASN A 23 6.84 -21.58 -11.62
CA ASN A 23 7.96 -20.85 -12.20
C ASN A 23 7.83 -19.32 -12.05
N SER A 24 7.57 -18.87 -10.81
CA SER A 24 7.26 -17.47 -10.51
C SER A 24 7.98 -16.95 -9.28
N MET A 25 7.99 -15.63 -9.16
CA MET A 25 8.44 -14.91 -7.98
C MET A 25 7.26 -14.17 -7.36
N ARG A 26 7.07 -14.35 -6.05
CA ARG A 26 6.08 -13.63 -5.27
C ARG A 26 6.77 -12.79 -4.20
N ARG A 27 6.61 -11.47 -4.27
CA ARG A 27 6.86 -10.56 -3.13
C ARG A 27 5.56 -10.33 -2.39
N THR A 28 5.54 -10.62 -1.10
CA THR A 28 4.45 -10.19 -0.21
C THR A 28 4.97 -9.16 0.77
N SER A 29 4.17 -8.15 1.07
CA SER A 29 4.48 -7.20 2.13
C SER A 29 3.25 -6.81 2.95
N SER A 30 3.46 -6.51 4.22
CA SER A 30 2.43 -5.97 5.10
C SER A 30 2.99 -4.96 6.09
N ILE A 31 2.16 -4.00 6.49
CA ILE A 31 2.38 -3.18 7.68
C ILE A 31 1.13 -3.29 8.54
N ASP A 32 1.29 -3.94 9.69
CA ASP A 32 0.28 -4.03 10.73
C ASP A 32 0.49 -2.91 11.75
N VAL A 33 -0.57 -2.16 12.06
CA VAL A 33 -0.56 -1.05 13.01
C VAL A 33 -1.49 -1.36 14.17
N ALA A 34 -1.04 -1.11 15.39
CA ALA A 34 -1.80 -1.31 16.62
C ALA A 34 -1.50 -0.21 17.66
N TRP A 35 -2.36 -0.14 18.67
CA TRP A 35 -2.25 0.80 19.81
C TRP A 35 -2.39 0.05 21.15
N PRO A 36 -1.43 -0.84 21.49
CA PRO A 36 -1.53 -1.70 22.66
C PRO A 36 -1.59 -0.92 23.98
N ASP A 37 -0.98 0.26 24.01
CA ASP A 37 -0.88 1.11 25.20
C ASP A 37 -2.00 2.18 25.26
N GLY A 38 -3.02 2.07 24.39
CA GLY A 38 -4.19 2.96 24.36
C GLY A 38 -4.14 4.07 23.29
N PRO A 39 -5.23 4.86 23.17
CA PRO A 39 -5.45 5.78 22.05
C PRO A 39 -4.49 6.98 21.98
N GLU A 40 -3.97 7.41 23.12
CA GLU A 40 -3.03 8.54 23.19
C GLU A 40 -1.57 8.09 23.13
N ALA A 41 -1.31 6.78 23.21
CA ALA A 41 0.03 6.25 23.16
C ALA A 41 0.57 6.21 21.71
N PRO A 42 1.90 6.24 21.52
CA PRO A 42 2.51 6.05 20.22
C PRO A 42 2.07 4.72 19.60
N ARG A 43 1.56 4.79 18.36
CA ARG A 43 1.18 3.60 17.59
C ARG A 43 2.40 2.74 17.30
N ARG A 44 2.20 1.43 17.34
CA ARG A 44 3.18 0.43 16.93
C ARG A 44 2.92 0.06 15.48
N MET A 45 3.98 -0.02 14.68
CA MET A 45 3.96 -0.54 13.32
C MET A 45 4.91 -1.72 13.22
N VAL A 46 4.43 -2.83 12.66
CA VAL A 46 5.25 -4.00 12.32
C VAL A 46 5.17 -4.20 10.82
N GLY A 47 6.27 -3.92 10.13
CA GLY A 47 6.40 -4.14 8.70
C GLY A 47 7.09 -5.46 8.41
N ARG A 48 6.60 -6.22 7.44
CA ARG A 48 7.20 -7.48 6.98
C ARG A 48 7.13 -7.57 5.47
N ALA A 49 8.20 -8.06 4.85
CA ALA A 49 8.26 -8.38 3.44
C ALA A 49 9.01 -9.69 3.23
N ARG A 50 8.57 -10.45 2.22
CA ARG A 50 9.15 -11.75 1.86
C ARG A 50 9.10 -11.96 0.36
N ASP A 51 10.24 -12.33 -0.20
CA ASP A 51 10.39 -12.79 -1.57
C ASP A 51 10.45 -14.31 -1.57
N MET A 52 9.58 -14.91 -2.36
CA MET A 52 9.47 -16.35 -2.48
C MET A 52 9.49 -16.75 -3.96
N ARG A 53 10.38 -17.68 -4.29
CA ARG A 53 10.41 -18.36 -5.58
C ARG A 53 9.48 -19.57 -5.52
N THR A 54 8.76 -19.81 -6.61
CA THR A 54 7.99 -21.03 -6.82
C THR A 54 8.51 -21.72 -8.06
N ASP A 55 8.94 -22.98 -7.93
CA ASP A 55 9.50 -23.74 -9.05
C ASP A 55 8.42 -24.28 -10.00
N TYR A 56 8.82 -25.10 -10.98
CA TYR A 56 7.91 -25.69 -11.96
C TYR A 56 6.96 -26.77 -11.38
N ARG A 57 7.27 -27.30 -10.18
CA ARG A 57 6.45 -28.27 -9.45
C ARG A 57 5.47 -27.58 -8.51
N GLY A 58 5.66 -26.29 -8.24
CA GLY A 58 4.89 -25.51 -7.30
C GLY A 58 5.54 -25.41 -5.92
N ASP A 59 6.76 -25.93 -5.74
CA ASP A 59 7.48 -25.90 -4.48
C ASP A 59 8.04 -24.49 -4.21
N GLY A 60 7.90 -24.03 -2.97
CA GLY A 60 8.28 -22.69 -2.55
C GLY A 60 9.65 -22.62 -1.88
N GLU A 61 10.46 -21.62 -2.23
CA GLU A 61 11.70 -21.29 -1.55
C GLU A 61 11.71 -19.80 -1.19
N VAL A 62 11.97 -19.50 0.09
CA VAL A 62 12.15 -18.11 0.53
C VAL A 62 13.56 -17.64 0.16
N LEU A 63 13.65 -16.59 -0.65
CA LEU A 63 14.94 -16.05 -1.10
C LEU A 63 15.40 -14.86 -0.24
N ALA A 64 14.46 -14.04 0.22
CA ALA A 64 14.76 -12.87 1.05
C ALA A 64 13.59 -12.52 1.96
N GLU A 65 13.92 -12.01 3.15
CA GLU A 65 12.98 -11.48 4.12
C GLU A 65 13.53 -10.18 4.71
N GLY A 66 12.62 -9.29 5.07
CA GLY A 66 12.95 -8.05 5.77
C GLY A 66 11.77 -7.61 6.63
N SER A 67 12.05 -7.19 7.85
CA SER A 67 11.02 -6.67 8.75
C SER A 67 11.51 -5.48 9.56
N PHE A 68 10.56 -4.69 10.06
CA PHE A 68 10.83 -3.65 11.05
C PHE A 68 9.78 -3.65 12.16
N ARG A 69 10.17 -3.16 13.32
CA ARG A 69 9.25 -2.72 14.39
C ARG A 69 9.50 -1.26 14.68
N LEU A 70 8.45 -0.45 14.66
CA LEU A 70 8.54 1.00 14.81
C LEU A 70 7.49 1.50 15.79
N ARG A 71 7.85 2.52 16.57
CA ARG A 71 6.90 3.33 17.36
C ARG A 71 6.79 4.72 16.76
N MET A 72 5.57 5.21 16.64
CA MET A 72 5.27 6.50 16.04
C MET A 72 4.28 7.29 16.89
N THR A 73 4.57 8.57 17.11
CA THR A 73 3.64 9.49 17.75
C THR A 73 2.49 9.86 16.81
N GLU A 74 1.46 10.52 17.36
CA GLU A 74 0.28 10.94 16.61
C GLU A 74 0.58 11.92 15.47
N ASP A 75 1.53 12.84 15.68
CA ASP A 75 2.01 13.76 14.65
C ASP A 75 2.81 13.08 13.52
N LYS A 76 2.98 11.74 13.61
CA LYS A 76 3.68 10.85 12.70
C LYS A 76 5.20 10.84 12.87
N THR A 77 5.73 11.36 13.98
CA THR A 77 7.17 11.31 14.27
C THR A 77 7.58 9.90 14.72
N VAL A 78 8.66 9.38 14.12
CA VAL A 78 9.24 8.08 14.50
C VAL A 78 10.06 8.28 15.78
N ILE A 79 9.74 7.53 16.83
CA ILE A 79 10.43 7.63 18.13
C ILE A 79 11.30 6.40 18.45
N ALA A 80 11.07 5.29 17.75
CA ALA A 80 11.91 4.10 17.82
C ALA A 80 11.71 3.28 16.54
N ILE A 81 12.78 2.68 16.04
CA ILE A 81 12.72 1.69 14.96
C ILE A 81 13.87 0.69 15.09
N GLU A 82 13.56 -0.57 14.82
CA GLU A 82 14.52 -1.64 14.62
C GLU A 82 14.16 -2.41 13.34
N ALA A 83 15.15 -2.99 12.69
CA ALA A 83 14.97 -3.86 11.52
C ALA A 83 15.59 -5.23 11.76
N ASP A 84 15.02 -6.25 11.12
CA ASP A 84 15.51 -7.61 11.12
C ASP A 84 15.50 -8.16 9.67
N PRO A 85 16.68 -8.51 9.11
CA PRO A 85 18.02 -8.38 9.69
C PRO A 85 18.41 -6.93 10.02
N PRO A 86 19.30 -6.69 11.01
CA PRO A 86 19.74 -5.34 11.37
C PRO A 86 20.33 -4.59 10.18
N GLN A 87 19.92 -3.34 10.00
CA GLN A 87 20.37 -2.48 8.90
C GLN A 87 21.16 -1.28 9.41
N ALA A 88 22.34 -1.07 8.82
CA ALA A 88 23.13 0.13 9.09
C ALA A 88 22.33 1.39 8.72
N GLY A 89 22.25 2.34 9.65
CA GLY A 89 21.56 3.62 9.46
C GLY A 89 20.06 3.60 9.72
N ILE A 90 19.45 2.46 10.12
CA ILE A 90 18.00 2.40 10.40
C ILE A 90 17.58 3.34 11.55
N ASP A 91 18.45 3.48 12.55
CA ASP A 91 18.30 4.35 13.72
C ASP A 91 18.22 5.83 13.35
N THR A 92 18.81 6.21 12.19
CA THR A 92 18.73 7.59 11.69
C THR A 92 17.32 8.01 11.26
N LEU A 93 16.36 7.07 11.20
CA LEU A 93 14.95 7.40 10.96
C LEU A 93 14.24 7.90 12.24
N VAL A 94 14.84 7.77 13.43
CA VAL A 94 14.29 8.36 14.65
C VAL A 94 14.32 9.89 14.54
N GLY A 95 13.19 10.51 14.86
CA GLY A 95 12.95 11.95 14.70
C GLY A 95 12.36 12.33 13.34
N GLU A 96 12.36 11.42 12.35
CA GLU A 96 11.76 11.67 11.05
C GLU A 96 10.25 11.47 11.07
N ARG A 97 9.56 12.14 10.14
CA ARG A 97 8.10 12.10 10.06
C ARG A 97 7.62 11.11 8.98
N GLY A 98 6.76 10.16 9.37
CA GLY A 98 6.02 9.25 8.51
C GLY A 98 5.04 9.99 7.58
N GLY A 99 5.55 10.47 6.45
CA GLY A 99 4.81 11.26 5.46
C GLY A 99 5.62 11.46 4.18
N GLY A 100 5.27 12.47 3.37
CA GLY A 100 5.83 12.65 2.03
C GLY A 100 7.36 12.82 1.97
N HIS A 101 7.98 13.37 3.02
CA HIS A 101 9.43 13.57 3.09
C HIS A 101 10.21 12.28 3.38
N LEU A 102 9.61 11.31 4.08
CA LEU A 102 10.29 10.08 4.50
C LEU A 102 10.91 9.32 3.32
N ARG A 103 10.22 9.29 2.16
CA ARG A 103 10.75 8.64 0.95
C ARG A 103 12.04 9.25 0.42
N MET A 104 12.24 10.56 0.62
CA MET A 104 13.51 11.21 0.29
C MET A 104 14.59 10.80 1.30
N VAL A 105 14.26 10.82 2.59
CA VAL A 105 15.16 10.42 3.67
C VAL A 105 15.62 8.97 3.50
N LEU A 106 14.72 8.05 3.15
CA LEU A 106 15.07 6.65 2.90
C LEU A 106 16.08 6.49 1.77
N ARG A 107 15.94 7.24 0.68
CA ARG A 107 16.90 7.21 -0.44
C ARG A 107 18.27 7.76 -0.06
N GLU A 108 18.29 8.80 0.77
CA GLU A 108 19.52 9.44 1.23
C GLU A 108 20.27 8.57 2.26
N ARG A 109 19.54 8.02 3.24
CA ARG A 109 20.14 7.38 4.43
C ARG A 109 20.21 5.86 4.35
N LEU A 110 19.38 5.22 3.51
CA LEU A 110 19.37 3.78 3.31
C LEU A 110 19.52 3.38 1.81
N PRO A 111 20.42 4.02 1.03
CA PRO A 111 20.58 3.73 -0.40
C PRO A 111 21.00 2.28 -0.67
N GLN A 112 21.66 1.62 0.28
CA GLN A 112 22.06 0.22 0.18
C GLN A 112 20.87 -0.74 0.04
N LEU A 113 19.72 -0.44 0.65
CA LEU A 113 18.53 -1.28 0.53
C LEU A 113 17.98 -1.21 -0.90
N ILE A 114 18.03 -0.03 -1.52
CA ILE A 114 17.65 0.15 -2.93
C ILE A 114 18.63 -0.58 -3.84
N ALA A 115 19.94 -0.39 -3.62
CA ALA A 115 20.98 -0.98 -4.46
C ALA A 115 20.94 -2.52 -4.47
N ARG A 116 20.47 -3.13 -3.38
CA ARG A 116 20.33 -4.59 -3.23
C ARG A 116 18.92 -5.10 -3.55
N ASN A 117 17.97 -4.20 -3.88
CA ASN A 117 16.55 -4.51 -4.01
C ASN A 117 15.95 -5.23 -2.79
N ASP A 118 16.45 -4.87 -1.60
CA ASP A 118 16.09 -5.50 -0.34
C ASP A 118 14.57 -5.33 -0.08
N PRO A 119 13.83 -6.42 0.21
CA PRO A 119 12.38 -6.37 0.43
C PRO A 119 11.99 -5.42 1.58
N LEU A 120 12.88 -5.15 2.54
CA LEU A 120 12.65 -4.18 3.60
C LEU A 120 12.40 -2.77 3.07
N TYR A 121 13.04 -2.37 1.96
CA TYR A 121 12.88 -1.02 1.40
C TYR A 121 11.41 -0.71 1.06
N LEU A 122 10.69 -1.69 0.50
CA LEU A 122 9.28 -1.52 0.13
C LEU A 122 8.41 -1.20 1.35
N VAL A 123 8.55 -1.96 2.44
CA VAL A 123 7.76 -1.72 3.66
C VAL A 123 8.16 -0.43 4.37
N LEU A 124 9.43 0.00 4.28
CA LEU A 124 9.83 1.31 4.78
C LEU A 124 9.21 2.46 3.95
N ASP A 125 9.22 2.36 2.62
CA ASP A 125 8.58 3.36 1.72
C ASP A 125 7.07 3.46 1.96
N ASP A 126 6.43 2.35 2.33
CA ASP A 126 4.99 2.28 2.63
C ASP A 126 4.61 2.92 3.99
N ILE A 127 5.57 3.19 4.88
CA ILE A 127 5.29 3.92 6.14
C ILE A 127 4.59 5.25 5.84
N SER A 128 5.00 5.97 4.79
CA SER A 128 4.41 7.25 4.41
C SER A 128 2.89 7.15 4.16
N GLY A 129 2.45 6.11 3.46
CA GLY A 129 1.03 5.91 3.16
C GLY A 129 0.28 5.28 4.33
N THR A 130 0.83 4.26 4.99
CA THR A 130 0.22 3.65 6.18
C THR A 130 0.03 4.68 7.30
N ALA A 131 1.01 5.54 7.53
CA ALA A 131 0.95 6.59 8.53
C ALA A 131 -0.18 7.61 8.29
N LEU A 132 -0.57 7.83 7.03
CA LEU A 132 -1.65 8.73 6.64
C LEU A 132 -3.02 8.15 6.97
N VAL A 133 -3.24 6.86 6.69
CA VAL A 133 -4.57 6.24 6.71
C VAL A 133 -4.85 5.43 7.97
N SER A 134 -3.83 4.94 8.71
CA SER A 134 -4.06 3.92 9.74
C SER A 134 -5.01 4.35 10.87
N ALA A 135 -5.07 5.65 11.18
CA ALA A 135 -5.98 6.19 12.20
C ALA A 135 -7.46 5.96 11.87
N PHE A 136 -7.81 5.62 10.63
CA PHE A 136 -9.12 5.13 10.24
C PHE A 136 -9.58 3.92 11.08
N ALA A 137 -8.67 3.08 11.60
CA ALA A 137 -9.04 1.97 12.46
C ALA A 137 -9.84 2.39 13.71
N TRP A 138 -9.62 3.60 14.22
CA TRP A 138 -10.37 4.11 15.39
C TRP A 138 -11.86 4.30 15.10
N SER A 139 -12.23 4.74 13.89
CA SER A 139 -13.65 4.92 13.55
C SER A 139 -14.42 3.60 13.47
N GLN A 140 -13.71 2.47 13.31
CA GLN A 140 -14.31 1.13 13.30
C GLN A 140 -14.54 0.56 14.70
N TRP A 141 -13.92 1.16 15.72
CA TRP A 141 -14.02 0.73 17.11
C TRP A 141 -14.84 1.67 17.97
N TYR A 142 -14.89 2.96 17.60
CA TYR A 142 -15.58 4.00 18.36
C TYR A 142 -16.47 4.82 17.42
N PRO A 143 -17.80 4.64 17.49
CA PRO A 143 -18.74 5.39 16.66
C PRO A 143 -18.64 6.91 16.85
N ASP A 144 -18.23 7.36 18.04
CA ASP A 144 -18.06 8.77 18.42
C ASP A 144 -16.62 9.29 18.24
N TRP A 145 -15.79 8.56 17.47
CA TRP A 145 -14.37 8.91 17.28
C TRP A 145 -14.18 10.30 16.68
N VAL A 146 -15.00 10.68 15.70
CA VAL A 146 -14.86 11.98 15.00
C VAL A 146 -15.17 13.13 15.95
N GLU A 147 -16.20 12.99 16.77
CA GLU A 147 -16.58 13.95 17.82
C GLU A 147 -15.49 14.08 18.87
N LYS A 148 -14.95 12.96 19.36
CA LYS A 148 -13.82 12.94 20.30
C LYS A 148 -12.58 13.62 19.71
N LEU A 149 -12.25 13.32 18.46
CA LEU A 149 -11.12 13.91 17.77
C LEU A 149 -11.28 15.43 17.63
N ARG A 150 -12.48 15.88 17.25
CA ARG A 150 -12.84 17.30 17.12
C ARG A 150 -12.75 18.03 18.47
N ALA A 151 -13.27 17.44 19.53
CA ALA A 151 -13.21 18.01 20.88
C ALA A 151 -11.76 18.17 21.38
N ARG A 152 -10.88 17.21 21.06
CA ARG A 152 -9.47 17.23 21.48
C ARG A 152 -8.60 18.20 20.65
N MET A 153 -8.80 18.25 19.34
CA MET A 153 -7.97 19.07 18.43
C MET A 153 -8.43 20.54 18.32
N GLY A 154 -9.71 20.79 18.62
CA GLY A 154 -10.36 22.07 18.37
C GLY A 154 -10.76 22.27 16.89
N GLU A 155 -11.77 23.11 16.68
CA GLU A 155 -12.38 23.36 15.35
C GLU A 155 -11.38 23.90 14.33
N GLU A 156 -10.52 24.85 14.71
CA GLU A 156 -9.56 25.48 13.80
C GLU A 156 -8.53 24.46 13.26
N THR A 157 -7.96 23.64 14.16
CA THR A 157 -7.00 22.59 13.77
C THR A 157 -7.66 21.56 12.86
N MET A 158 -8.91 21.17 13.17
CA MET A 158 -9.69 20.24 12.35
C MET A 158 -9.99 20.80 10.96
N ALA A 159 -10.40 22.08 10.88
CA ALA A 159 -10.66 22.75 9.61
C ALA A 159 -9.40 22.78 8.73
N ARG A 160 -8.25 23.18 9.30
CA ARG A 160 -6.96 23.16 8.58
C ARG A 160 -6.57 21.77 8.11
N MET A 161 -6.81 20.73 8.92
CA MET A 161 -6.54 19.35 8.53
C MET A 161 -7.43 18.90 7.36
N MET A 162 -8.71 19.30 7.34
CA MET A 162 -9.62 18.99 6.23
C MET A 162 -9.26 19.76 4.95
N GLU A 163 -8.87 21.02 5.08
CA GLU A 163 -8.40 21.84 3.95
C GLU A 163 -7.17 21.22 3.28
N GLN A 164 -6.22 20.70 4.07
CA GLN A 164 -5.02 20.00 3.56
C GLN A 164 -5.31 18.72 2.76
N ARG A 165 -6.54 18.18 2.84
CA ARG A 165 -6.96 17.01 2.05
C ARG A 165 -7.44 17.41 0.65
N ILE A 166 -7.79 18.67 0.42
CA ILE A 166 -8.28 19.14 -0.87
C ILE A 166 -7.15 19.00 -1.90
N ASN A 167 -7.47 18.40 -3.05
CA ASN A 167 -6.55 18.12 -4.16
C ASN A 167 -5.36 17.22 -3.80
N VAL A 168 -5.39 16.49 -2.67
CA VAL A 168 -4.34 15.51 -2.33
C VAL A 168 -4.36 14.30 -3.28
N CYS A 169 -5.54 13.98 -3.81
CA CYS A 169 -5.77 12.94 -4.79
C CYS A 169 -7.01 13.23 -5.65
N TRP A 170 -7.21 12.47 -6.73
CA TRP A 170 -8.36 12.54 -7.62
C TRP A 170 -9.70 12.52 -6.87
N GLY A 171 -9.88 11.56 -5.95
CA GLY A 171 -11.12 11.41 -5.18
C GLY A 171 -11.40 12.56 -4.21
N LEU A 172 -10.39 13.37 -3.89
CA LEU A 172 -10.46 14.49 -2.95
C LEU A 172 -10.22 15.84 -3.65
N GLN A 173 -10.47 15.92 -4.96
CA GLN A 173 -10.52 17.19 -5.66
C GLN A 173 -11.56 18.13 -5.04
N GLU A 174 -11.31 19.42 -5.13
CA GLU A 174 -12.27 20.43 -4.67
C GLU A 174 -13.67 20.19 -5.24
N GLY A 175 -14.68 20.15 -4.37
CA GLY A 175 -16.08 19.86 -4.73
C GLY A 175 -16.48 18.37 -4.71
N ASN A 176 -15.52 17.45 -4.64
CA ASN A 176 -15.82 16.01 -4.52
C ASN A 176 -16.35 15.65 -3.14
N THR A 177 -17.13 14.57 -3.08
CA THR A 177 -17.87 14.12 -1.90
C THR A 177 -17.00 13.94 -0.66
N GLY A 178 -15.73 13.54 -0.82
CA GLY A 178 -14.82 13.32 0.31
C GLY A 178 -14.27 14.57 1.00
N VAL A 179 -14.49 15.77 0.45
CA VAL A 179 -13.98 17.06 0.96
C VAL A 179 -15.03 18.18 1.00
N ARG A 180 -16.32 17.85 0.89
CA ARG A 180 -17.38 18.86 0.97
C ARG A 180 -17.53 19.41 2.39
N PRO A 181 -18.06 20.65 2.57
CA PRO A 181 -18.30 21.25 3.88
C PRO A 181 -19.19 20.39 4.80
N GLU A 182 -20.13 19.64 4.23
CA GLU A 182 -21.04 18.75 4.97
C GLU A 182 -20.33 17.49 5.51
N GLY A 183 -19.09 17.26 5.09
CA GLY A 183 -18.30 16.08 5.44
C GLY A 183 -18.48 14.91 4.46
N PRO A 184 -17.63 13.88 4.59
CA PRO A 184 -17.73 12.68 3.77
C PRO A 184 -18.99 11.87 4.11
N PRO A 185 -19.43 10.97 3.22
CA PRO A 185 -20.51 10.02 3.53
C PRO A 185 -20.18 9.13 4.74
N ASN A 186 -21.20 8.68 5.47
CA ASN A 186 -21.01 7.84 6.67
C ASN A 186 -20.50 6.42 6.36
N ASN A 187 -20.64 5.94 5.12
CA ASN A 187 -20.33 4.57 4.72
C ASN A 187 -19.11 4.47 3.78
N VAL A 188 -18.09 5.29 3.99
CA VAL A 188 -16.87 5.30 3.16
C VAL A 188 -16.03 4.01 3.26
N ALA A 189 -16.30 3.14 4.22
CA ALA A 189 -15.63 1.86 4.38
C ALA A 189 -16.55 0.87 5.09
N ASP A 190 -17.35 0.15 4.31
CA ASP A 190 -18.30 -0.88 4.75
C ASP A 190 -18.10 -2.22 4.02
N ALA A 191 -17.10 -2.30 3.15
CA ALA A 191 -16.82 -3.49 2.35
C ALA A 191 -15.98 -4.48 3.16
N ASP A 192 -16.41 -5.74 3.20
CA ASP A 192 -15.63 -6.83 3.75
C ASP A 192 -14.28 -6.90 3.03
N ALA A 193 -13.20 -6.93 3.81
CA ALA A 193 -11.85 -7.04 3.28
C ALA A 193 -11.55 -8.45 2.73
N GLY A 194 -12.31 -9.47 3.15
CA GLY A 194 -12.01 -10.88 2.90
C GLY A 194 -10.71 -11.33 3.57
N GLU A 195 -10.46 -12.64 3.49
CA GLU A 195 -9.22 -13.21 4.01
C GLU A 195 -8.12 -13.18 2.95
N LEU A 196 -7.01 -12.48 3.23
CA LEU A 196 -5.87 -12.38 2.30
C LEU A 196 -5.23 -13.75 2.02
N ARG A 197 -5.16 -14.62 3.04
CA ARG A 197 -4.53 -15.94 2.95
C ARG A 197 -5.47 -16.93 2.27
N ASN A 198 -4.93 -17.62 1.28
CA ASN A 198 -5.63 -18.68 0.58
C ASN A 198 -5.35 -20.02 1.26
N PRO A 199 -6.38 -20.76 1.73
CA PRO A 199 -6.17 -22.09 2.30
C PRO A 199 -5.51 -23.09 1.33
N ALA A 200 -5.65 -22.87 0.01
CA ALA A 200 -5.01 -23.69 -1.02
C ALA A 200 -3.53 -23.32 -1.28
N ASP A 201 -3.03 -22.23 -0.69
CA ASP A 201 -1.61 -21.84 -0.73
C ASP A 201 -1.20 -21.29 0.64
N PRO A 202 -0.98 -22.17 1.64
CA PRO A 202 -0.63 -21.78 3.01
C PRO A 202 0.63 -20.92 3.09
N ASP A 203 1.58 -21.17 2.19
CA ASP A 203 2.83 -20.41 2.06
C ASP A 203 2.68 -19.17 1.16
N GLY A 204 1.48 -18.85 0.67
CA GLY A 204 1.24 -17.74 -0.24
C GLY A 204 1.46 -16.35 0.38
N TRP A 205 1.51 -16.26 1.71
CA TRP A 205 1.80 -15.05 2.48
C TRP A 205 2.75 -15.35 3.65
N HIS A 206 3.55 -14.35 4.03
CA HIS A 206 4.27 -14.39 5.30
C HIS A 206 3.30 -14.28 6.48
N ALA A 207 3.75 -14.64 7.68
CA ALA A 207 2.96 -14.49 8.88
C ALA A 207 2.65 -13.01 9.15
N PHE A 208 1.37 -12.67 9.29
CA PHE A 208 0.95 -11.32 9.69
C PHE A 208 1.17 -11.10 11.19
N HIS A 209 1.44 -9.86 11.56
CA HIS A 209 1.45 -9.47 12.96
C HIS A 209 0.00 -9.29 13.44
N ASP A 210 -0.26 -9.69 14.68
CA ASP A 210 -1.59 -9.58 15.26
C ASP A 210 -1.49 -9.06 16.70
N GLU A 211 -2.31 -8.06 17.01
CA GLU A 211 -2.47 -7.49 18.35
C GLU A 211 -3.94 -7.18 18.59
N ASP A 212 -4.38 -7.29 19.83
CA ASP A 212 -5.75 -6.98 20.24
C ASP A 212 -6.08 -5.49 20.07
N GLY A 213 -7.37 -5.20 19.94
CA GLY A 213 -7.87 -3.83 19.82
C GLY A 213 -7.88 -3.28 18.39
N PRO A 214 -8.02 -1.95 18.26
CA PRO A 214 -7.99 -1.27 16.97
C PRO A 214 -6.71 -1.60 16.21
N GLY A 215 -6.88 -2.03 14.97
CA GLY A 215 -5.76 -2.43 14.12
C GLY A 215 -5.97 -2.04 12.68
N PHE A 216 -4.89 -1.69 11.99
CA PHE A 216 -4.88 -1.39 10.57
C PHE A 216 -3.85 -2.27 9.87
N ARG A 217 -4.10 -2.63 8.61
CA ARG A 217 -3.19 -3.38 7.76
C ARG A 217 -3.14 -2.74 6.39
N ARG A 218 -1.93 -2.45 5.94
CA ARG A 218 -1.61 -2.34 4.52
C ARG A 218 -1.01 -3.66 4.07
N ALA A 219 -1.49 -4.24 2.99
CA ALA A 219 -0.98 -5.49 2.44
C ALA A 219 -0.74 -5.37 0.94
N ARG A 220 0.35 -5.96 0.45
CA ARG A 220 0.68 -6.08 -0.98
C ARG A 220 1.12 -7.47 -1.36
N ARG A 221 0.78 -7.85 -2.58
CA ARG A 221 1.32 -9.01 -3.28
C ARG A 221 1.80 -8.53 -4.65
N ILE A 222 2.95 -9.00 -5.09
CA ILE A 222 3.43 -8.84 -6.47
C ILE A 222 3.89 -10.22 -6.94
N ASP A 223 3.20 -10.76 -7.92
CA ASP A 223 3.59 -11.97 -8.63
C ASP A 223 4.23 -11.60 -9.96
N VAL A 224 5.36 -12.23 -10.27
CA VAL A 224 6.13 -12.03 -11.49
C VAL A 224 6.40 -13.39 -12.14
N VAL A 225 6.03 -13.50 -13.41
CA VAL A 225 6.33 -14.66 -14.26
C VAL A 225 7.12 -14.18 -15.48
N ARG A 226 8.18 -14.91 -15.83
CA ARG A 226 8.88 -14.75 -17.11
C ARG A 226 8.19 -15.58 -18.18
N ASP A 227 7.71 -14.94 -19.23
CA ASP A 227 7.23 -15.58 -20.46
C ASP A 227 8.27 -15.39 -21.56
N GLU A 228 9.27 -16.28 -21.57
CA GLU A 228 10.37 -16.26 -22.55
C GLU A 228 9.86 -16.41 -23.99
N ALA A 229 8.76 -17.14 -24.21
CA ALA A 229 8.19 -17.34 -25.54
C ALA A 229 7.55 -16.05 -26.09
N ALA A 230 6.93 -15.26 -25.22
CA ALA A 230 6.38 -13.95 -25.57
C ALA A 230 7.41 -12.81 -25.49
N GLY A 231 8.60 -13.06 -24.92
CA GLY A 231 9.59 -12.01 -24.64
C GLY A 231 9.11 -11.01 -23.59
N GLN A 232 8.34 -11.46 -22.60
CA GLN A 232 7.65 -10.56 -21.65
C GLN A 232 7.77 -11.01 -20.20
N LEU A 233 7.77 -10.03 -19.30
CA LEU A 233 7.38 -10.20 -17.90
C LEU A 233 5.87 -10.06 -17.77
N ARG A 234 5.23 -10.95 -17.02
CA ARG A 234 3.82 -10.84 -16.61
C ARG A 234 3.76 -10.56 -15.12
N ILE A 235 2.98 -9.54 -14.76
CA ILE A 235 2.88 -9.03 -13.40
C ILE A 235 1.42 -9.08 -12.97
N ASP A 236 1.16 -9.69 -11.82
CA ASP A 236 -0.12 -9.60 -11.12
C ASP A 236 0.13 -9.11 -9.69
N SER A 237 -0.30 -7.88 -9.41
CA SER A 237 -0.10 -7.23 -8.13
C SER A 237 -1.42 -6.90 -7.47
N ALA A 238 -1.50 -7.04 -6.15
CA ALA A 238 -2.63 -6.64 -5.33
C ALA A 238 -2.19 -5.70 -4.21
N PHE A 239 -3.07 -4.78 -3.85
CA PHE A 239 -2.93 -3.85 -2.74
C PHE A 239 -4.24 -3.77 -1.97
N GLN A 240 -4.18 -3.82 -0.63
CA GLN A 240 -5.34 -3.57 0.22
C GLN A 240 -4.94 -2.81 1.49
N ASP A 241 -5.74 -1.81 1.83
CA ASP A 241 -5.75 -1.16 3.15
C ASP A 241 -7.04 -1.57 3.90
N SER A 242 -6.91 -2.15 5.08
CA SER A 242 -8.05 -2.63 5.89
C SER A 242 -7.87 -2.40 7.40
N ALA A 243 -8.99 -2.19 8.09
CA ALA A 243 -9.06 -2.04 9.54
C ALA A 243 -9.75 -3.24 10.20
N LYS A 244 -9.32 -3.60 11.40
CA LYS A 244 -10.00 -4.59 12.25
C LYS A 244 -11.37 -4.06 12.68
N LEU A 245 -12.37 -4.94 12.68
CA LEU A 245 -13.65 -4.68 13.31
C LEU A 245 -13.65 -5.20 14.75
N ARG A 246 -14.44 -4.56 15.62
CA ARG A 246 -14.57 -4.95 17.04
C ARG A 246 -15.17 -6.35 17.21
N GLU A 247 -16.07 -6.74 16.31
CA GLU A 247 -16.78 -8.03 16.34
C GLU A 247 -16.01 -9.17 15.64
N GLY A 248 -14.81 -8.86 15.09
CA GLY A 248 -14.00 -9.79 14.31
C GLY A 248 -14.04 -9.49 12.81
N GLY A 249 -13.05 -10.02 12.09
CA GLY A 249 -12.85 -9.72 10.67
C GLY A 249 -12.28 -8.32 10.43
N ARG A 250 -12.33 -7.88 9.17
CA ARG A 250 -11.75 -6.61 8.72
C ARG A 250 -12.64 -5.95 7.68
N VAL A 251 -12.63 -4.62 7.68
CA VAL A 251 -13.25 -3.80 6.65
C VAL A 251 -12.16 -3.15 5.79
N ALA A 252 -12.29 -3.21 4.48
CA ALA A 252 -11.35 -2.58 3.55
C ALA A 252 -11.83 -1.19 3.15
N ILE A 253 -10.86 -0.29 2.94
CA ILE A 253 -11.11 1.08 2.49
C ILE A 253 -10.53 1.35 1.10
N HIS A 254 -9.39 0.74 0.79
CA HIS A 254 -8.79 0.80 -0.54
C HIS A 254 -8.37 -0.60 -0.96
N GLU A 255 -8.74 -1.00 -2.17
CA GLU A 255 -8.25 -2.22 -2.79
C GLU A 255 -8.10 -2.03 -4.30
N TYR A 256 -6.93 -2.40 -4.82
CA TYR A 256 -6.60 -2.39 -6.24
C TYR A 256 -5.92 -3.69 -6.63
N LEU A 257 -6.22 -4.17 -7.84
CA LEU A 257 -5.37 -5.10 -8.57
C LEU A 257 -4.66 -4.35 -9.69
N LEU A 258 -3.42 -4.73 -9.99
CA LEU A 258 -2.64 -4.24 -11.12
C LEU A 258 -2.20 -5.44 -11.95
N ARG A 259 -2.67 -5.53 -13.19
CA ARG A 259 -2.15 -6.48 -14.16
C ARG A 259 -1.32 -5.72 -15.18
N ALA A 260 -0.11 -6.18 -15.44
CA ALA A 260 0.79 -5.51 -16.38
C ALA A 260 1.65 -6.53 -17.11
N THR A 261 2.03 -6.19 -18.34
CA THR A 261 3.13 -6.85 -19.03
C THR A 261 4.23 -5.86 -19.34
N CYS A 262 5.47 -6.35 -19.32
CA CYS A 262 6.64 -5.55 -19.67
C CYS A 262 7.53 -6.33 -20.63
N ASP A 263 8.21 -5.61 -21.51
CA ASP A 263 9.23 -6.18 -22.37
C ASP A 263 10.39 -6.73 -21.53
N LEU A 264 10.85 -7.94 -21.85
CA LEU A 264 11.79 -8.67 -21.00
C LEU A 264 13.21 -8.06 -21.01
N ASP A 265 13.60 -7.42 -22.11
CA ASP A 265 14.95 -6.90 -22.32
C ASP A 265 15.04 -5.41 -21.93
N THR A 266 14.05 -4.63 -22.34
CA THR A 266 14.02 -3.18 -22.13
C THR A 266 13.34 -2.77 -20.83
N LEU A 267 12.56 -3.66 -20.20
CA LEU A 267 11.73 -3.39 -19.03
C LEU A 267 10.65 -2.32 -19.27
N GLU A 268 10.31 -2.06 -20.53
CA GLU A 268 9.25 -1.13 -20.91
C GLU A 268 7.88 -1.73 -20.58
N ILE A 269 7.01 -0.93 -19.95
CA ILE A 269 5.62 -1.31 -19.65
C ILE A 269 4.82 -1.33 -20.95
N LEU A 270 4.40 -2.53 -21.37
CA LEU A 270 3.63 -2.75 -22.59
C LEU A 270 2.13 -2.63 -22.34
N THR A 271 1.67 -3.20 -21.22
CA THR A 271 0.28 -3.07 -20.76
C THR A 271 0.23 -2.72 -19.28
N LEU A 272 -0.81 -1.99 -18.88
CA LEU A 272 -1.08 -1.67 -17.49
C LEU A 272 -2.59 -1.52 -17.29
N GLU A 273 -3.15 -2.42 -16.50
CA GLU A 273 -4.58 -2.56 -16.27
C GLU A 273 -4.87 -2.52 -14.75
N PRO A 274 -4.98 -1.31 -14.16
CA PRO A 274 -5.43 -1.18 -12.79
C PRO A 274 -6.93 -1.45 -12.69
N GLU A 275 -7.30 -2.25 -11.71
CA GLU A 275 -8.69 -2.59 -11.41
C GLU A 275 -9.02 -2.13 -10.00
N ALA A 276 -9.99 -1.22 -9.87
CA ALA A 276 -10.51 -0.81 -8.57
C ALA A 276 -11.47 -1.87 -8.02
N ARG A 277 -11.22 -2.33 -6.79
CA ARG A 277 -12.01 -3.35 -6.11
C ARG A 277 -12.82 -2.80 -4.95
N ILE A 278 -12.18 -2.01 -4.10
CA ILE A 278 -12.81 -1.33 -2.95
C ILE A 278 -12.30 0.10 -2.90
N LEU A 279 -13.18 1.09 -2.93
CA LEU A 279 -12.81 2.51 -2.84
C LEU A 279 -13.80 3.31 -1.99
N PRO A 280 -13.35 4.41 -1.35
CA PRO A 280 -14.19 5.13 -0.41
C PRO A 280 -15.22 6.04 -1.09
N PHE A 281 -14.89 6.61 -2.26
CA PHE A 281 -15.73 7.60 -2.96
C PHE A 281 -15.98 7.22 -4.41
N SER A 282 -17.15 7.58 -4.91
CA SER A 282 -17.60 7.33 -6.30
C SER A 282 -16.68 7.94 -7.36
N GLU A 283 -15.97 9.01 -7.03
CA GLU A 283 -15.05 9.72 -7.92
C GLU A 283 -13.70 8.98 -8.06
N CYS A 284 -13.32 8.18 -7.07
CA CYS A 284 -11.98 7.57 -6.98
C CYS A 284 -11.57 6.72 -8.20
N PRO A 285 -12.45 5.92 -8.84
CA PRO A 285 -12.10 5.15 -10.04
C PRO A 285 -11.54 6.01 -11.18
N GLY A 286 -11.87 7.31 -11.24
CA GLY A 286 -11.40 8.20 -12.31
C GLY A 286 -9.87 8.33 -12.40
N ALA A 287 -9.16 8.12 -11.28
CA ALA A 287 -7.69 8.12 -11.27
C ALA A 287 -7.07 7.01 -12.15
N ILE A 288 -7.79 5.91 -12.42
CA ILE A 288 -7.27 4.77 -13.19
C ILE A 288 -6.89 5.21 -14.60
N HIS A 289 -7.70 6.05 -15.24
CA HIS A 289 -7.47 6.45 -16.63
C HIS A 289 -6.08 7.07 -16.84
N ASN A 290 -5.62 7.90 -15.90
CA ASN A 290 -4.34 8.58 -16.00
C ASN A 290 -3.13 7.63 -15.91
N THR A 291 -3.30 6.41 -15.39
CA THR A 291 -2.21 5.43 -15.32
C THR A 291 -1.70 4.99 -16.69
N GLY A 292 -2.51 5.12 -17.75
CA GLY A 292 -2.09 4.85 -19.12
C GLY A 292 -0.89 5.68 -19.57
N ARG A 293 -0.62 6.82 -18.92
CA ARG A 293 0.58 7.65 -19.17
C ARG A 293 1.90 6.96 -18.80
N LEU A 294 1.83 5.84 -18.07
CA LEU A 294 2.98 5.02 -17.68
C LEU A 294 3.30 3.92 -18.70
N ILE A 295 2.42 3.65 -19.66
CA ILE A 295 2.71 2.74 -20.78
C ILE A 295 3.83 3.35 -21.62
N GLY A 296 4.81 2.53 -22.01
CA GLY A 296 6.04 2.98 -22.67
C GLY A 296 7.13 3.49 -21.71
N LYS A 297 6.89 3.49 -20.39
CA LYS A 297 7.91 3.81 -19.39
C LYS A 297 8.59 2.55 -18.91
N ARG A 298 9.82 2.70 -18.42
CA ARG A 298 10.58 1.58 -17.83
C ARG A 298 10.17 1.36 -16.38
N LEU A 299 10.11 0.09 -15.96
CA LEU A 299 9.82 -0.29 -14.58
C LEU A 299 10.82 0.29 -13.57
N ASP A 300 12.11 0.32 -13.90
CA ASP A 300 13.16 0.87 -13.02
C ASP A 300 12.99 2.38 -12.75
N ALA A 301 12.34 3.11 -13.66
CA ALA A 301 12.04 4.53 -13.54
C ALA A 301 10.65 4.82 -12.93
N ILE A 302 9.81 3.80 -12.70
CA ILE A 302 8.38 3.97 -12.41
C ILE A 302 8.12 4.81 -11.14
N ARG A 303 9.00 4.73 -10.14
CA ARG A 303 8.91 5.55 -8.93
C ARG A 303 8.98 7.05 -9.23
N ALA A 304 9.81 7.45 -10.19
CA ALA A 304 9.95 8.84 -10.60
C ALA A 304 8.79 9.25 -11.53
N GLU A 305 8.44 8.38 -12.47
CA GLU A 305 7.35 8.62 -13.44
C GLU A 305 5.99 8.81 -12.76
N VAL A 306 5.64 7.97 -11.77
CA VAL A 306 4.41 8.12 -10.97
C VAL A 306 4.39 9.48 -10.24
N LEU A 307 5.51 9.89 -9.65
CA LEU A 307 5.60 11.17 -8.95
C LEU A 307 5.46 12.35 -9.91
N ALA A 308 6.03 12.25 -11.11
CA ALA A 308 5.99 13.32 -12.10
C ALA A 308 4.61 13.46 -12.75
N GLN A 309 3.92 12.34 -13.00
CA GLN A 309 2.74 12.33 -13.88
C GLN A 309 1.40 12.17 -13.17
N LEU A 310 1.38 11.61 -11.95
CA LEU A 310 0.16 11.22 -11.24
C LEU A 310 0.01 11.89 -9.87
N ARG A 311 0.76 12.96 -9.58
CA ARG A 311 0.72 13.64 -8.29
C ARG A 311 -0.60 14.41 -8.08
N GLY A 312 -1.09 14.39 -6.84
CA GLY A 312 -2.22 15.21 -6.43
C GLY A 312 -3.49 14.82 -7.18
N PRO A 313 -4.25 15.78 -7.75
CA PRO A 313 -5.53 15.50 -8.37
C PRO A 313 -5.43 14.64 -9.65
N GLU A 314 -4.21 14.47 -10.21
CA GLU A 314 -3.96 13.62 -11.38
C GLU A 314 -3.95 12.11 -11.07
N GLY A 315 -3.88 11.71 -9.80
CA GLY A 315 -3.81 10.30 -9.41
C GLY A 315 -4.46 10.02 -8.07
N CYS A 316 -4.38 8.76 -7.63
CA CYS A 316 -4.80 8.36 -6.29
C CYS A 316 -3.57 8.06 -5.45
N THR A 317 -3.46 8.59 -4.23
CA THR A 317 -2.31 8.34 -3.35
C THR A 317 -2.04 6.84 -3.17
N HIS A 318 -3.11 6.04 -3.03
CA HIS A 318 -3.02 4.60 -2.82
C HIS A 318 -2.68 3.83 -4.11
N LEU A 319 -3.29 4.20 -5.24
CA LEU A 319 -2.95 3.62 -6.55
C LEU A 319 -1.51 3.94 -6.94
N ASN A 320 -1.07 5.18 -6.70
CA ASN A 320 0.30 5.62 -6.93
C ASN A 320 1.29 4.80 -6.09
N ASP A 321 0.99 4.55 -4.82
CA ASP A 321 1.84 3.68 -3.99
C ASP A 321 1.90 2.24 -4.56
N ALA A 322 0.78 1.70 -5.08
CA ALA A 322 0.76 0.40 -5.75
C ALA A 322 1.57 0.35 -7.04
N LEU A 323 1.47 1.38 -7.89
CA LEU A 323 2.26 1.48 -9.12
C LEU A 323 3.75 1.64 -8.84
N ARG A 324 4.11 2.41 -7.81
CA ARG A 324 5.52 2.61 -7.38
C ARG A 324 6.17 1.32 -6.91
N ALA A 325 5.40 0.39 -6.34
CA ALA A 325 5.91 -0.90 -5.88
C ALA A 325 6.39 -1.79 -7.03
N LEU A 326 5.88 -1.57 -8.26
CA LEU A 326 6.32 -2.30 -9.45
C LEU A 326 7.79 -2.03 -9.83
N ALA A 327 8.43 -1.02 -9.24
CA ALA A 327 9.84 -0.74 -9.43
C ALA A 327 10.76 -1.88 -8.98
N ASP A 328 10.27 -2.78 -8.14
CA ASP A 328 11.03 -3.93 -7.63
C ASP A 328 10.93 -5.16 -8.56
N VAL A 329 10.01 -5.15 -9.53
CA VAL A 329 9.78 -6.27 -10.46
C VAL A 329 11.04 -6.68 -11.23
N PRO A 330 11.90 -5.77 -11.73
CA PRO A 330 13.12 -6.18 -12.43
C PRO A 330 14.01 -7.09 -11.58
N ALA A 331 14.17 -6.77 -10.29
CA ALA A 331 14.98 -7.58 -9.38
C ALA A 331 14.34 -8.93 -9.07
N LEU A 332 13.01 -8.96 -8.89
CA LEU A 332 12.26 -10.22 -8.74
C LEU A 332 12.43 -11.09 -9.99
N ALA A 333 12.37 -10.49 -11.19
CA ALA A 333 12.55 -11.22 -12.45
C ALA A 333 13.98 -11.78 -12.63
N GLU A 334 15.01 -11.15 -12.09
CA GLU A 334 16.38 -11.71 -12.12
C GLU A 334 16.48 -12.99 -11.29
N GLY A 335 15.81 -13.08 -10.13
CA GLY A 335 15.78 -14.28 -9.29
C GLY A 335 15.19 -15.53 -9.98
N LEU A 336 14.47 -15.34 -11.09
CA LEU A 336 13.98 -16.43 -11.94
C LEU A 336 15.01 -16.94 -12.95
N ARG A 337 16.05 -16.15 -13.30
CA ARG A 337 17.09 -16.58 -14.25
C ARG A 337 18.04 -17.62 -13.66
N GLU A 338 18.17 -17.68 -12.35
CA GLU A 338 19.04 -18.64 -11.65
C GLU A 338 18.54 -20.10 -11.72
N LEU A 339 17.45 -20.36 -12.46
CA LEU A 339 16.87 -21.68 -12.72
C LEU A 339 17.36 -22.34 -14.03
N ALA A 340 18.15 -21.65 -14.85
CA ALA A 340 18.61 -22.14 -16.15
C ALA A 340 19.87 -23.01 -16.09
#